data_AF-A0A8X6I347-F1
#
_entry.id   AF-A0A8X6I347-F1
#
_cell.length_a   1.000
_cell.length_b   1.000
_cell.length_c   1.000
_cell.angle_alpha   90.00
_cell.angle_beta   90.00
_cell.angle_gamma   90.00
#
_symmetry.space_group_name_H-M   'P 1'
#
loop_
_entity.id
_entity.type
_entity.pdbx_description
1 polymer ?
#
loop_
_entity_poly.entity_id
_entity_poly.type
_entity_poly.pdbx_seq_one_letter_code
_entity_poly.pdbx_strand_id
1 'polypeptide(L)'
;MWCIPAFAGQFLGGDRPSLLSTLFYLTIGYFTCVQSLTLSSLHNLFTESEKLILLGSNSTDFSHIEIVESPLLRFQDTNKTENHKHRRKLQLHLNSLGEKFYLDLWKNPSLSTSLLHPQTPHTKSKSCFYHGKSTQHKDSSVAISLCDGVRGFIQTADASYTIQPLPEQVVKRLDKKDYKKPHIVVRREISPDTFCPHALRKHNQVLLNNSNTNDSEPEIEDVEVNEKNETSAENKTRERRSTASKSSSIIETAVFIDQALYDQMRRTFPSDTDRQMTTFVLTMMNAVQRLFQHSTLGKSPEIRLVLMETLKQQPQELRPSDNIDTYLTNFCIWQHNRRHYGRGKSPRWDHALLLSG
;
A
#
# COMPACT_ATOMS: atom_id res chain seq x y z
N MET A 1 36.29 -12.61 -4.86
CA MET A 1 35.93 -13.94 -4.34
C MET A 1 35.67 -14.82 -5.56
N TRP A 2 36.57 -15.75 -5.88
CA TRP A 2 36.46 -16.59 -7.09
C TRP A 2 35.52 -17.76 -6.77
N CYS A 3 34.42 -17.92 -7.52
CA CYS A 3 33.53 -19.06 -7.38
C CYS A 3 34.16 -20.28 -8.06
N ILE A 4 34.65 -21.23 -7.25
CA ILE A 4 35.00 -22.57 -7.72
C ILE A 4 33.79 -23.47 -7.41
N PRO A 5 33.08 -24.01 -8.40
CA PRO A 5 32.03 -24.98 -8.14
C PRO A 5 32.68 -26.28 -7.66
N ALA A 6 32.59 -26.56 -6.36
CA ALA A 6 32.99 -27.84 -5.79
C ALA A 6 31.92 -28.89 -6.12
N PHE A 7 32.09 -29.60 -7.24
CA PHE A 7 31.35 -30.82 -7.50
C PHE A 7 32.06 -32.00 -6.81
N ALA A 8 31.62 -32.32 -5.58
CA ALA A 8 31.90 -33.59 -4.94
C ALA A 8 30.62 -34.44 -4.99
N GLY A 9 30.40 -35.10 -6.13
CA GLY A 9 29.35 -36.11 -6.30
C GLY A 9 30.00 -37.42 -6.73
N GLN A 10 29.93 -38.43 -5.86
CA GLN A 10 30.34 -39.81 -6.16
C GLN A 10 29.58 -40.35 -7.38
N PHE A 11 30.26 -40.44 -8.52
CA PHE A 11 29.78 -41.25 -9.65
C PHE A 11 30.25 -42.70 -9.44
N LEU A 12 29.39 -43.51 -8.82
CA LEU A 12 29.44 -44.97 -8.92
C LEU A 12 28.73 -45.37 -10.23
N GLY A 13 29.49 -45.53 -11.31
CA GLY A 13 28.99 -45.99 -12.61
C GLY A 13 29.84 -45.49 -13.77
N GLY A 14 30.58 -46.40 -14.41
CA GLY A 14 31.70 -46.13 -15.33
C GLY A 14 31.36 -45.64 -16.73
N ASP A 15 30.53 -44.60 -16.89
CA ASP A 15 30.39 -43.89 -18.16
C ASP A 15 30.91 -42.45 -18.09
N ARG A 16 31.81 -42.10 -19.02
CA ARG A 16 32.34 -40.73 -19.12
C ARG A 16 31.22 -39.79 -19.56
N PRO A 17 30.90 -38.73 -18.80
CA PRO A 17 29.90 -37.76 -19.22
C PRO A 17 30.35 -37.06 -20.50
N SER A 18 29.43 -36.89 -21.46
CA SER A 18 29.68 -36.14 -22.68
C SER A 18 30.01 -34.68 -22.35
N LEU A 19 30.84 -34.03 -23.18
CA LEU A 19 31.23 -32.62 -23.05
C LEU A 19 30.02 -31.68 -22.92
N LEU A 20 28.90 -32.02 -23.55
CA LEU A 20 27.65 -31.25 -23.47
C LEU A 20 27.01 -31.35 -22.08
N SER A 21 27.05 -32.52 -21.45
CA SER A 21 26.51 -32.74 -20.11
C SER A 21 27.30 -31.93 -19.06
N THR A 22 28.64 -31.96 -19.14
CA THR A 22 29.48 -31.19 -18.22
C THR A 22 29.33 -29.67 -18.40
N LEU A 23 29.22 -29.18 -19.65
CA LEU A 23 28.91 -27.78 -19.95
C LEU A 23 27.52 -27.37 -19.43
N PHE A 24 26.52 -28.24 -19.54
CA PHE A 24 25.18 -27.99 -19.03
C PHE A 24 25.14 -27.87 -17.49
N TYR A 25 25.83 -28.76 -16.77
CA TYR A 25 25.92 -28.66 -15.30
C TYR A 25 26.76 -27.47 -14.83
N LEU A 26 27.81 -27.09 -15.56
CA LEU A 26 28.60 -25.89 -15.24
C LEU A 26 27.80 -24.60 -15.48
N THR A 27 27.01 -24.53 -16.55
CA THR A 27 26.15 -23.38 -16.82
C THR A 27 25.02 -23.28 -15.80
N ILE A 28 24.33 -24.37 -15.48
CA ILE A 28 23.32 -24.39 -14.41
C ILE A 28 23.95 -24.04 -13.06
N GLY A 29 25.10 -24.63 -12.73
CA GLY A 29 25.84 -24.35 -11.49
C GLY A 29 26.25 -22.88 -11.39
N TYR A 30 26.69 -22.28 -12.50
CA TYR A 30 26.98 -20.85 -12.56
C TYR A 30 25.72 -20.00 -12.39
N PHE A 31 24.63 -20.28 -13.11
CA PHE A 31 23.38 -19.54 -13.02
C PHE A 31 22.76 -19.61 -11.62
N THR A 32 22.69 -20.80 -11.02
CA THR A 32 22.20 -21.00 -9.65
C THR A 32 23.08 -20.32 -8.61
N CYS A 33 24.41 -20.35 -8.78
CA CYS A 33 25.35 -19.64 -7.92
C CYS A 33 25.20 -18.11 -8.03
N VAL A 34 25.09 -17.57 -9.25
CA VAL A 34 24.86 -16.14 -9.49
C VAL A 34 23.51 -15.69 -8.92
N GLN A 35 22.45 -16.49 -9.09
CA GLN A 35 21.13 -16.20 -8.52
C GLN A 35 21.13 -16.28 -6.98
N SER A 36 21.86 -17.23 -6.39
CA SER A 36 22.02 -17.33 -4.93
C SER A 36 22.87 -16.18 -4.37
N LEU A 37 23.92 -15.76 -5.06
CA LEU A 37 24.78 -14.64 -4.66
C LEU A 37 24.03 -13.30 -4.75
N THR A 38 23.22 -13.09 -5.78
CA THR A 38 22.40 -11.88 -5.93
C THR A 38 21.32 -11.77 -4.85
N LEU A 39 20.64 -12.88 -4.52
CA LEU A 39 19.63 -12.92 -3.45
C LEU A 39 20.24 -12.68 -2.06
N SER A 40 21.39 -13.32 -1.77
CA SER A 40 22.12 -13.12 -0.51
C SER A 40 22.67 -11.69 -0.34
N SER A 41 23.03 -11.02 -1.45
CA SER A 41 23.48 -9.63 -1.42
C SER A 41 22.36 -8.67 -1.06
N LEU A 42 21.14 -8.92 -1.56
CA LEU A 42 19.98 -8.08 -1.28
C LEU A 42 19.53 -8.23 0.19
N HIS A 43 19.56 -9.45 0.73
CA HIS A 43 19.20 -9.69 2.14
C HIS A 43 20.08 -8.92 3.14
N ASN A 44 21.38 -8.78 2.83
CA ASN A 44 22.35 -8.07 3.67
C ASN A 44 22.35 -6.55 3.44
N LEU A 45 21.63 -6.06 2.42
CA LEU A 45 21.58 -4.64 2.10
C LEU A 45 20.72 -3.85 3.10
N PHE A 46 19.67 -4.47 3.63
CA PHE A 46 18.67 -3.84 4.50
C PHE A 46 18.81 -4.30 5.96
N THR A 47 18.65 -3.39 6.91
CA THR A 47 18.48 -3.76 8.32
C THR A 47 17.08 -4.32 8.58
N GLU A 48 16.87 -5.01 9.70
CA GLU A 48 15.54 -5.54 10.06
C GLU A 48 14.45 -4.44 10.15
N SER A 49 14.80 -3.27 10.69
CA SER A 49 13.88 -2.11 10.73
C SER A 49 13.52 -1.57 9.35
N GLU A 50 14.48 -1.62 8.41
CA GLU A 50 14.26 -1.21 7.02
C GLU A 50 13.42 -2.24 6.27
N LYS A 51 13.70 -3.54 6.45
CA LYS A 51 12.87 -4.62 5.87
C LYS A 51 11.41 -4.47 6.30
N LEU A 52 11.15 -4.20 7.58
CA LEU A 52 9.79 -4.06 8.08
C LEU A 52 9.03 -2.88 7.44
N ILE A 53 9.68 -1.73 7.23
CA ILE A 53 9.04 -0.57 6.54
C ILE A 53 8.93 -0.77 5.03
N LEU A 54 9.96 -1.33 4.40
CA LEU A 54 10.06 -1.40 2.94
C LEU A 54 9.30 -2.61 2.36
N LEU A 55 9.33 -3.74 3.06
CA LEU A 55 8.88 -5.05 2.58
C LEU A 55 7.65 -5.57 3.36
N GLY A 56 7.51 -5.19 4.63
CA GLY A 56 6.48 -5.73 5.53
C GLY A 56 7.00 -6.89 6.39
N SER A 57 6.10 -7.64 7.03
CA SER A 57 6.46 -8.73 7.94
C SER A 57 6.97 -9.98 7.20
N ASN A 58 8.14 -10.48 7.61
CA ASN A 58 8.76 -11.77 7.28
C ASN A 58 8.59 -12.29 5.84
N SER A 59 9.10 -11.55 4.85
CA SER A 59 9.43 -12.17 3.57
C SER A 59 10.88 -12.62 3.56
N THR A 60 11.10 -13.92 3.69
CA THR A 60 12.39 -14.56 3.42
C THR A 60 12.63 -14.77 1.92
N ASP A 61 11.57 -14.69 1.12
CA ASP A 61 11.63 -14.71 -0.33
C ASP A 61 11.87 -13.29 -0.85
N PHE A 62 12.91 -13.07 -1.64
CA PHE A 62 13.18 -11.78 -2.31
C PHE A 62 12.93 -11.82 -3.82
N SER A 63 12.39 -12.94 -4.35
CA SER A 63 12.06 -13.09 -5.77
C SER A 63 11.06 -12.04 -6.28
N HIS A 64 10.31 -11.44 -5.36
CA HIS A 64 9.27 -10.46 -5.61
C HIS A 64 9.78 -9.01 -5.49
N ILE A 65 11.10 -8.78 -5.40
CA ILE A 65 11.71 -7.47 -5.15
C ILE A 65 12.76 -7.15 -6.21
N GLU A 66 12.78 -5.91 -6.70
CA GLU A 66 13.83 -5.41 -7.58
C GLU A 66 14.20 -3.97 -7.23
N ILE A 67 15.50 -3.66 -7.30
CA ILE A 67 15.99 -2.28 -7.24
C ILE A 67 16.15 -1.77 -8.67
N VAL A 68 15.48 -0.67 -8.98
CA VAL A 68 15.46 -0.06 -10.31
C VAL A 68 15.96 1.37 -10.24
N GLU A 69 16.40 1.91 -11.37
CA GLU A 69 16.64 3.34 -11.52
C GLU A 69 15.32 4.12 -11.50
N SER A 70 15.39 5.42 -11.19
CA SER A 70 14.23 6.31 -11.27
C SER A 70 13.47 6.18 -12.60
N PRO A 71 12.15 5.91 -12.58
CA PRO A 71 11.35 5.76 -13.79
C PRO A 71 11.38 7.00 -14.68
N LEU A 72 11.27 6.77 -15.99
CA LEU A 72 11.26 7.84 -17.00
C LEU A 72 9.87 8.48 -17.09
N LEU A 73 9.82 9.81 -17.01
CA LEU A 73 8.61 10.61 -17.20
C LEU A 73 8.59 11.23 -18.60
N ARG A 74 7.51 11.04 -19.35
CA ARG A 74 7.27 11.65 -20.66
C ARG A 74 6.03 12.52 -20.63
N PHE A 75 6.15 13.75 -21.11
CA PHE A 75 5.01 14.65 -21.30
C PHE A 75 4.63 14.63 -22.78
N GLN A 76 3.37 14.29 -23.09
CA GLN A 76 2.82 14.43 -24.43
C GLN A 76 1.99 15.71 -24.52
N ASP A 77 2.36 16.57 -25.45
CA ASP A 77 1.51 17.67 -25.89
C ASP A 77 0.47 17.10 -26.86
N THR A 78 -0.81 17.23 -26.53
CA THR A 78 -1.90 16.83 -27.43
C THR A 78 -2.03 17.86 -28.55
N ASN A 79 -2.04 17.41 -29.81
CA ASN A 79 -2.26 18.27 -30.98
C ASN A 79 -3.60 19.01 -30.87
N LYS A 80 -3.61 20.28 -31.30
CA LYS A 80 -4.66 21.31 -31.12
C LYS A 80 -6.03 21.06 -31.80
N THR A 81 -6.50 19.83 -31.98
CA THR A 81 -7.69 19.55 -32.80
C THR A 81 -8.92 19.03 -32.05
N GLU A 82 -8.88 18.84 -30.73
CA GLU A 82 -10.10 18.55 -29.97
C GLU A 82 -10.36 19.61 -28.89
N ASN A 83 -11.61 20.05 -28.86
CA ASN A 83 -12.12 21.23 -28.15
C ASN A 83 -12.20 21.06 -26.62
N HIS A 84 -11.22 20.38 -26.02
CA HIS A 84 -11.14 20.13 -24.58
C HIS A 84 -9.79 20.59 -24.04
N LYS A 85 -9.83 21.73 -23.33
CA LYS A 85 -8.83 22.25 -22.36
C LYS A 85 -7.59 21.34 -22.20
N HIS A 86 -6.50 21.75 -22.83
CA HIS A 86 -5.15 21.17 -22.72
C HIS A 86 -4.87 20.49 -21.36
N ARG A 87 -5.05 19.17 -21.30
CA ARG A 87 -4.45 18.33 -20.27
C ARG A 87 -3.30 17.59 -20.93
N ARG A 88 -2.07 18.13 -20.75
CA ARG A 88 -0.84 17.41 -21.11
C ARG A 88 -0.91 16.02 -20.49
N LYS A 89 -0.83 14.98 -21.33
CA LYS A 89 -0.87 13.60 -20.87
C LYS A 89 0.51 13.26 -20.31
N LEU A 90 0.58 12.93 -19.02
CA LEU A 90 1.81 12.50 -18.37
C LEU A 90 1.89 10.98 -18.45
N GLN A 91 2.98 10.46 -18.98
CA GLN A 91 3.24 9.02 -19.05
C GLN A 91 4.47 8.66 -18.24
N LEU A 92 4.37 7.61 -17.42
CA LEU A 92 5.48 7.06 -16.65
C LEU A 92 5.84 5.68 -17.20
N HIS A 93 7.12 5.45 -17.49
CA HIS A 93 7.63 4.19 -18.00
C HIS A 93 8.48 3.52 -16.92
N LEU A 94 8.07 2.33 -16.51
CA LEU A 94 8.76 1.48 -15.54
C LEU A 94 8.87 0.06 -16.13
N ASN A 95 10.08 -0.47 -16.19
CA ASN A 95 10.33 -1.88 -16.49
C ASN A 95 10.86 -2.52 -15.21
N SER A 96 10.17 -3.51 -14.68
CA SER A 96 10.57 -4.16 -13.43
C SER A 96 9.91 -5.53 -13.28
N LEU A 97 10.62 -6.50 -12.70
CA LEU A 97 10.17 -7.85 -12.38
C LEU A 97 9.63 -8.58 -13.62
N GLY A 98 10.29 -8.39 -14.76
CA GLY A 98 9.89 -8.94 -16.05
C GLY A 98 8.72 -8.20 -16.73
N GLU A 99 8.11 -7.22 -16.06
CA GLU A 99 6.92 -6.52 -16.52
C GLU A 99 7.24 -5.13 -17.09
N LYS A 100 6.40 -4.68 -18.04
CA LYS A 100 6.46 -3.34 -18.63
C LYS A 100 5.23 -2.52 -18.24
N PHE A 101 5.45 -1.46 -17.49
CA PHE A 101 4.42 -0.54 -17.02
C PHE A 101 4.52 0.78 -17.77
N TYR A 102 3.58 0.99 -18.70
CA TYR A 102 3.38 2.27 -19.38
C TYR A 102 2.13 2.93 -18.83
N LEU A 103 2.34 3.79 -17.84
CA LEU A 103 1.28 4.34 -17.02
C LEU A 103 0.83 5.69 -17.57
N ASP A 104 -0.42 5.78 -17.99
CA ASP A 104 -1.06 7.05 -18.33
C ASP A 104 -1.60 7.68 -17.04
N LEU A 105 -1.07 8.85 -16.67
CA LEU A 105 -1.32 9.51 -15.40
C LEU A 105 -2.15 10.79 -15.55
N TRP A 106 -3.14 10.96 -14.67
CA TRP A 106 -3.92 12.18 -14.49
C TRP A 106 -3.85 12.65 -13.04
N LYS A 107 -3.86 13.97 -12.82
CA LYS A 107 -3.76 14.53 -11.46
C LYS A 107 -4.96 14.15 -10.60
N ASN A 108 -4.70 13.83 -9.35
CA ASN A 108 -5.72 13.73 -8.32
C ASN A 108 -5.89 15.10 -7.62
N PRO A 109 -7.00 15.81 -7.87
CA PRO A 109 -7.24 17.13 -7.26
C PRO A 109 -7.71 17.05 -5.81
N SER A 110 -8.19 15.89 -5.35
CA SER A 110 -8.78 15.72 -4.01
C SER A 110 -7.73 15.64 -2.90
N LEU A 111 -6.47 15.34 -3.23
CA LEU A 111 -5.35 15.41 -2.30
C LEU A 111 -4.54 16.70 -2.49
N SER A 112 -4.56 17.54 -1.44
CA SER A 112 -3.74 18.74 -1.35
C SER A 112 -2.34 18.40 -0.82
N THR A 113 -1.33 19.05 -1.40
CA THR A 113 0.07 19.00 -0.94
C THR A 113 0.36 20.00 0.18
N SER A 114 -0.65 20.70 0.71
CA SER A 114 -0.51 21.64 1.82
C SER A 114 0.08 21.01 3.08
N LEU A 115 -0.24 19.73 3.36
CA LEU A 115 0.32 18.99 4.49
C LEU A 115 1.83 18.74 4.35
N LEU A 116 2.37 18.72 3.11
CA LEU A 116 3.81 18.57 2.88
C LEU A 116 4.60 19.87 3.12
N HIS A 117 3.94 21.03 3.10
CA HIS A 117 4.59 22.34 3.25
C HIS A 117 3.81 23.24 4.22
N PRO A 118 3.81 22.95 5.54
CA PRO A 118 3.03 23.71 6.53
C PRO A 118 3.40 25.20 6.57
N GLN A 119 4.63 25.54 6.19
CA GLN A 119 5.20 26.89 6.31
C GLN A 119 4.86 27.82 5.13
N THR A 120 4.18 27.33 4.08
CA THR A 120 3.78 28.18 2.92
C THR A 120 2.28 28.06 2.59
N PRO A 121 1.38 28.45 3.52
CA PRO A 121 -0.07 28.30 3.37
C PRO A 121 -0.69 29.07 2.19
N HIS A 122 0.03 30.01 1.59
CA HIS A 122 -0.46 30.88 0.51
C HIS A 122 0.03 30.54 -0.90
N THR A 123 0.89 29.53 -1.06
CA THR A 123 1.24 29.07 -2.41
C THR A 123 0.20 28.05 -2.86
N LYS A 124 -0.40 28.25 -4.04
CA LYS A 124 -1.21 27.21 -4.70
C LYS A 124 -0.31 26.00 -4.96
N SER A 125 -0.17 25.14 -3.96
CA SER A 125 0.71 23.98 -4.00
C SER A 125 0.19 23.06 -5.10
N LYS A 126 1.01 22.85 -6.14
CA LYS A 126 0.64 22.02 -7.28
C LYS A 126 0.59 20.59 -6.78
N SER A 127 -0.59 19.97 -6.74
CA SER A 127 -0.73 18.54 -6.43
C SER A 127 0.22 17.71 -7.31
N CYS A 128 1.04 16.90 -6.65
CA CYS A 128 1.96 15.92 -7.22
C CYS A 128 1.44 14.48 -7.05
N PHE A 129 0.16 14.34 -6.71
CA PHE A 129 -0.54 13.06 -6.65
C PHE A 129 -1.29 12.81 -7.95
N TYR A 130 -1.14 11.61 -8.47
CA TYR A 130 -1.67 11.17 -9.74
C TYR A 130 -2.37 9.84 -9.57
N HIS A 131 -3.38 9.67 -10.40
CA HIS A 131 -4.11 8.44 -10.65
C HIS A 131 -3.80 8.00 -12.07
N GLY A 132 -3.91 6.71 -12.35
CA GLY A 132 -3.49 6.19 -13.65
C GLY A 132 -4.11 4.86 -14.04
N LYS A 133 -3.84 4.47 -15.28
CA LYS A 133 -3.96 3.10 -15.78
C LYS A 133 -2.70 2.72 -16.54
N SER A 134 -2.33 1.45 -16.53
CA SER A 134 -1.35 0.90 -17.45
C SER A 134 -1.99 0.65 -18.81
N THR A 135 -1.29 1.02 -19.88
CA THR A 135 -1.70 0.68 -21.25
C THR A 135 -1.44 -0.79 -21.62
N GLN A 136 -0.56 -1.47 -20.86
CA GLN A 136 -0.20 -2.87 -21.09
C GLN A 136 -1.06 -3.83 -20.28
N HIS A 137 -1.67 -3.36 -19.18
CA HIS A 137 -2.45 -4.18 -18.26
C HIS A 137 -3.90 -3.73 -18.23
N LYS A 138 -4.81 -4.58 -18.73
CA LYS A 138 -6.26 -4.33 -18.66
C LYS A 138 -6.72 -4.25 -17.21
N ASP A 139 -7.73 -3.44 -16.95
CA ASP A 139 -8.31 -3.20 -15.62
C ASP A 139 -7.32 -2.80 -14.53
N SER A 140 -6.15 -2.30 -14.94
CA SER A 140 -5.16 -1.80 -14.00
C SER A 140 -5.62 -0.51 -13.32
N SER A 141 -5.20 -0.36 -12.06
CA SER A 141 -5.44 0.83 -11.25
C SER A 141 -4.13 1.32 -10.67
N VAL A 142 -3.85 2.60 -10.85
CA VAL A 142 -2.56 3.20 -10.46
C VAL A 142 -2.77 4.42 -9.59
N ALA A 143 -1.96 4.55 -8.55
CA ALA A 143 -1.86 5.73 -7.69
C ALA A 143 -0.40 6.06 -7.46
N ILE A 144 0.09 7.20 -7.99
CA ILE A 144 1.50 7.61 -7.91
C ILE A 144 1.62 9.00 -7.29
N SER A 145 2.57 9.15 -6.39
CA SER A 145 3.13 10.41 -5.91
C SER A 145 4.44 10.68 -6.65
N LEU A 146 4.57 11.90 -7.18
CA LEU A 146 5.79 12.42 -7.80
C LEU A 146 6.43 13.54 -6.96
N CYS A 147 6.07 13.62 -5.67
CA CYS A 147 6.47 14.72 -4.80
C CYS A 147 7.94 14.67 -4.38
N ASP A 148 8.51 13.47 -4.29
CA ASP A 148 9.89 13.21 -3.90
C ASP A 148 10.37 11.89 -4.52
N GLY A 149 10.60 11.93 -5.83
CA GLY A 149 10.74 10.70 -6.64
C GLY A 149 9.39 10.01 -6.87
N VAL A 150 9.45 8.83 -7.50
CA VAL A 150 8.25 8.02 -7.78
C VAL A 150 7.92 7.14 -6.59
N ARG A 151 6.77 7.37 -5.97
CA ARG A 151 6.22 6.50 -4.92
C ARG A 151 4.79 6.13 -5.28
N GLY A 152 4.38 4.87 -5.11
CA GLY A 152 2.97 4.55 -5.27
C GLY A 152 2.67 3.08 -5.49
N PHE A 153 1.47 2.84 -6.01
CA PHE A 153 0.83 1.54 -6.13
C PHE A 153 0.33 1.33 -7.57
N ILE A 154 0.59 0.14 -8.09
CA ILE A 154 0.12 -0.34 -9.39
C ILE A 154 -0.59 -1.67 -9.13
N GLN A 155 -1.88 -1.72 -9.40
CA GLN A 155 -2.66 -2.94 -9.35
C GLN A 155 -2.89 -3.45 -10.76
N THR A 156 -2.62 -4.73 -10.98
CA THR A 156 -3.03 -5.50 -12.16
C THR A 156 -4.06 -6.56 -11.74
N ALA A 157 -4.48 -7.40 -12.67
CA ALA A 157 -5.45 -8.47 -12.36
C ALA A 157 -4.86 -9.58 -11.48
N ASP A 158 -3.55 -9.77 -11.58
CA ASP A 158 -2.78 -10.90 -11.04
C ASP A 158 -1.91 -10.52 -9.85
N ALA A 159 -1.47 -9.25 -9.77
CA ALA A 159 -0.56 -8.81 -8.74
C ALA A 159 -0.74 -7.33 -8.38
N SER A 160 -0.14 -6.97 -7.26
CA SER A 160 0.02 -5.59 -6.84
C SER A 160 1.51 -5.25 -6.73
N TYR A 161 1.87 -4.05 -7.16
CA TYR A 161 3.24 -3.57 -7.18
C TYR A 161 3.32 -2.26 -6.41
N THR A 162 4.24 -2.19 -5.45
CA THR A 162 4.59 -0.95 -4.77
C THR A 162 5.96 -0.48 -5.23
N ILE A 163 6.06 0.79 -5.62
CA ILE A 163 7.33 1.44 -5.94
C ILE A 163 7.60 2.56 -4.94
N GLN A 164 8.85 2.69 -4.49
CA GLN A 164 9.25 3.84 -3.67
C GLN A 164 10.75 4.13 -3.75
N PRO A 165 11.17 5.38 -3.50
CA PRO A 165 12.60 5.71 -3.44
C PRO A 165 13.29 4.92 -2.33
N LEU A 166 14.53 4.50 -2.57
CA LEU A 166 15.35 3.89 -1.52
C LEU A 166 15.76 4.92 -0.45
N PRO A 167 15.76 4.55 0.84
CA PRO A 167 16.28 5.41 1.90
C PRO A 167 17.75 5.77 1.65
N GLU A 168 18.14 7.00 1.99
CA GLU A 168 19.50 7.50 1.76
C GLU A 168 20.58 6.59 2.38
N GLN A 169 20.30 6.01 3.55
CA GLN A 169 21.21 5.08 4.23
C GLN A 169 21.38 3.75 3.49
N VAL A 170 20.35 3.30 2.77
CA VAL A 170 20.46 2.14 1.87
C VAL A 170 21.25 2.52 0.63
N VAL A 171 20.99 3.69 0.04
CA VAL A 171 21.72 4.17 -1.14
C VAL A 171 23.22 4.34 -0.85
N LYS A 172 23.61 4.71 0.38
CA LYS A 172 25.02 4.77 0.79
C LYS A 172 25.71 3.40 0.86
N ARG A 173 24.96 2.33 1.12
CA ARG A 173 25.45 0.94 1.13
C ARG A 173 25.48 0.31 -0.25
N LEU A 174 24.67 0.82 -1.18
CA LEU A 174 24.76 0.48 -2.60
C LEU A 174 26.02 1.09 -3.23
N ASP A 175 26.62 0.38 -4.19
CA ASP A 175 27.70 0.95 -4.98
C ASP A 175 27.15 2.11 -5.83
N LYS A 176 27.62 3.33 -5.54
CA LYS A 176 27.08 4.59 -6.09
C LYS A 176 27.25 4.74 -7.60
N LYS A 177 28.03 3.87 -8.24
CA LYS A 177 28.32 3.96 -9.68
C LYS A 177 27.16 3.50 -10.55
N ASP A 178 26.25 2.69 -10.00
CA ASP A 178 25.24 2.00 -10.81
C ASP A 178 23.87 2.70 -10.84
N TYR A 179 23.56 3.56 -9.86
CA TYR A 179 22.21 4.15 -9.73
C TYR A 179 22.20 5.65 -9.34
N LYS A 180 21.36 6.44 -10.01
CA LYS A 180 21.08 7.87 -9.81
C LYS A 180 19.65 8.09 -9.31
N LYS A 181 19.45 7.89 -7.99
CA LYS A 181 18.15 7.91 -7.27
C LYS A 181 17.37 6.61 -7.46
N PRO A 182 17.88 5.49 -6.93
CA PRO A 182 17.24 4.19 -7.07
C PRO A 182 15.91 4.10 -6.32
N HIS A 183 15.05 3.23 -6.82
CA HIS A 183 13.76 2.85 -6.28
C HIS A 183 13.74 1.37 -5.98
N ILE A 184 12.96 0.97 -4.98
CA ILE A 184 12.61 -0.42 -4.75
C ILE A 184 11.20 -0.67 -5.28
N VAL A 185 11.05 -1.76 -6.03
CA VAL A 185 9.78 -2.29 -6.51
C VAL A 185 9.53 -3.61 -5.81
N VAL A 186 8.34 -3.76 -5.24
CA VAL A 186 7.91 -4.96 -4.52
C VAL A 186 6.59 -5.44 -5.13
N ARG A 187 6.57 -6.68 -5.63
CA ARG A 187 5.39 -7.38 -6.16
C ARG A 187 4.75 -8.21 -5.06
N ARG A 188 3.42 -8.21 -4.98
CA ARG A 188 2.65 -9.10 -4.13
C ARG A 188 1.55 -9.73 -4.97
N GLU A 189 1.55 -11.04 -5.08
CA GLU A 189 0.54 -11.77 -5.85
C GLU A 189 -0.84 -11.61 -5.20
N ILE A 190 -1.86 -11.41 -6.03
CA ILE A 190 -3.24 -11.34 -5.58
C ILE A 190 -3.76 -12.78 -5.61
N SER A 191 -3.48 -13.56 -4.56
CA SER A 191 -4.08 -14.89 -4.41
C SER A 191 -5.43 -14.78 -3.69
N PRO A 192 -6.43 -15.61 -4.05
CA PRO A 192 -7.72 -15.68 -3.35
C PRO A 192 -7.57 -15.95 -1.84
N ASP A 193 -6.54 -16.73 -1.46
CA ASP A 193 -6.27 -17.12 -0.08
C ASP A 193 -5.62 -16.00 0.75
N THR A 194 -5.05 -14.98 0.10
CA THR A 194 -4.40 -13.83 0.76
C THR A 194 -5.37 -12.67 1.01
N PHE A 195 -6.60 -12.72 0.50
CA PHE A 195 -7.55 -11.61 0.60
C PHE A 195 -8.08 -11.39 2.04
N CYS A 196 -7.88 -12.34 2.94
CA CYS A 196 -8.18 -12.17 4.36
C CYS A 196 -7.21 -13.00 5.23
N PRO A 197 -6.45 -12.39 6.15
CA PRO A 197 -5.66 -13.12 7.15
C PRO A 197 -6.48 -14.15 7.97
N HIS A 198 -7.80 -13.97 8.03
CA HIS A 198 -8.72 -14.89 8.70
C HIS A 198 -9.07 -16.15 7.88
N ALA A 199 -8.86 -16.15 6.56
CA ALA A 199 -9.15 -17.30 5.70
C ALA A 199 -8.23 -18.51 6.03
N LEU A 200 -6.95 -18.24 6.34
CA LEU A 200 -5.99 -19.26 6.78
C LEU A 200 -6.34 -19.85 8.16
N ARG A 201 -7.05 -19.09 9.00
CA ARG A 201 -7.48 -19.56 10.33
C ARG A 201 -8.66 -20.53 10.23
N LYS A 202 -9.54 -20.38 9.24
CA LYS A 202 -10.65 -21.32 8.98
C LYS A 202 -10.18 -22.65 8.39
N HIS A 203 -9.18 -22.66 7.50
CA HIS A 203 -8.71 -23.91 6.91
C HIS A 203 -7.95 -24.83 7.88
N ASN A 204 -7.27 -24.27 8.89
CA ASN A 204 -6.59 -25.07 9.92
C ASN A 204 -7.51 -25.57 11.06
N GLN A 205 -8.75 -25.08 11.16
CA GLN A 205 -9.74 -25.63 12.10
C GLN A 205 -10.47 -26.86 11.55
N VAL A 206 -10.45 -27.09 10.24
CA VAL A 206 -11.13 -28.24 9.62
C VAL A 206 -10.32 -29.54 9.74
N LEU A 207 -9.03 -29.50 10.09
CA LEU A 207 -8.17 -30.69 10.22
C LEU A 207 -7.86 -31.10 11.68
N LEU A 208 -8.42 -30.42 12.67
CA LEU A 208 -8.26 -30.76 14.10
C LEU A 208 -9.59 -30.77 14.85
N ASN A 209 -10.65 -31.35 14.28
CA ASN A 209 -11.87 -31.66 15.03
C ASN A 209 -12.12 -33.16 15.01
N ASN A 210 -11.41 -33.87 15.89
CA ASN A 210 -11.91 -35.14 16.42
C ASN A 210 -11.59 -35.22 17.93
N SER A 211 -12.16 -34.28 18.68
CA SER A 211 -12.33 -34.41 20.13
C SER A 211 -13.56 -33.62 20.54
N ASN A 212 -14.55 -34.34 21.05
CA ASN A 212 -15.81 -33.82 21.55
C ASN A 212 -15.58 -32.76 22.63
N THR A 213 -15.95 -31.52 22.34
CA THR A 213 -16.26 -30.53 23.38
C THR A 213 -17.48 -29.74 22.93
N ASN A 214 -18.56 -29.90 23.68
CA ASN A 214 -19.77 -29.09 23.58
C ASN A 214 -19.42 -27.65 23.96
N ASP A 215 -19.32 -26.76 22.98
CA ASP A 215 -19.48 -25.33 23.22
C ASP A 215 -20.45 -24.81 22.17
N SER A 216 -21.58 -24.31 22.69
CA SER A 216 -22.68 -23.78 21.90
C SER A 216 -22.27 -22.40 21.40
N GLU A 217 -22.20 -22.23 20.08
CA GLU A 217 -22.08 -20.94 19.42
C GLU A 217 -23.32 -20.09 19.77
N PRO A 218 -23.19 -18.80 20.14
CA PRO A 218 -24.37 -17.97 20.34
C PRO A 218 -24.96 -17.61 18.97
N GLU A 219 -26.18 -18.08 18.71
CA GLU A 219 -27.01 -17.59 17.61
C GLU A 219 -27.18 -16.07 17.76
N ILE A 220 -26.79 -15.32 16.74
CA ILE A 220 -27.13 -13.90 16.64
C ILE A 220 -28.61 -13.85 16.27
N GLU A 221 -29.48 -13.67 17.26
CA GLU A 221 -30.87 -13.30 17.02
C GLU A 221 -30.92 -11.92 16.37
N ASP A 222 -31.49 -11.84 15.17
CA ASP A 222 -31.84 -10.59 14.50
C ASP A 222 -32.83 -9.82 15.40
N VAL A 223 -32.36 -8.77 16.06
CA VAL A 223 -33.22 -7.89 16.86
C VAL A 223 -34.10 -7.06 15.92
N GLU A 224 -35.31 -7.54 15.66
CA GLU A 224 -36.38 -6.74 15.08
C GLU A 224 -36.76 -5.59 16.05
N VAL A 225 -36.50 -4.37 15.62
CA VAL A 225 -36.90 -3.16 16.34
C VAL A 225 -38.41 -2.97 16.17
N ASN A 226 -39.17 -3.28 17.23
CA ASN A 226 -40.60 -3.02 17.34
C ASN A 226 -40.89 -1.51 17.41
N GLU A 227 -41.23 -0.89 16.28
CA GLU A 227 -41.88 0.43 16.26
C GLU A 227 -43.34 0.29 16.67
N LYS A 228 -43.73 1.01 17.73
CA LYS A 228 -45.08 0.99 18.30
C LYS A 228 -46.08 1.62 17.33
N ASN A 229 -47.17 0.89 17.10
CA ASN A 229 -48.37 1.36 16.41
C ASN A 229 -49.08 2.48 17.20
N GLU A 230 -49.21 3.66 16.60
CA GLU A 230 -50.34 4.56 16.85
C GLU A 230 -51.10 4.79 15.54
N THR A 231 -52.41 4.77 15.69
CA THR A 231 -53.42 4.48 14.67
C THR A 231 -53.80 5.67 13.78
N SER A 232 -54.06 5.34 12.52
CA SER A 232 -55.11 5.91 11.64
C SER A 232 -54.94 7.33 11.09
N ALA A 233 -54.63 7.45 9.79
CA ALA A 233 -55.59 7.93 8.76
C ALA A 233 -54.88 8.36 7.45
N GLU A 234 -55.44 7.89 6.34
CA GLU A 234 -55.43 8.46 4.98
C GLU A 234 -54.16 8.43 4.09
N ASN A 235 -54.12 7.36 3.28
CA ASN A 235 -53.88 7.35 1.83
C ASN A 235 -53.38 8.65 1.16
N LYS A 236 -52.06 8.78 0.98
CA LYS A 236 -51.47 9.26 -0.27
C LYS A 236 -50.20 8.46 -0.58
N THR A 237 -50.28 7.59 -1.58
CA THR A 237 -49.14 6.98 -2.27
C THR A 237 -48.27 8.07 -2.89
N ARG A 238 -47.43 8.68 -2.07
CA ARG A 238 -46.31 9.48 -2.56
C ARG A 238 -45.19 8.50 -2.83
N GLU A 239 -45.21 7.94 -4.03
CA GLU A 239 -44.06 7.28 -4.64
C GLU A 239 -42.88 8.24 -4.45
N ARG A 240 -42.04 7.93 -3.45
CA ARG A 240 -40.81 8.66 -3.21
C ARG A 240 -39.94 8.27 -4.39
N ARG A 241 -40.07 9.01 -5.49
CA ARG A 241 -39.08 9.02 -6.56
C ARG A 241 -37.80 9.42 -5.85
N SER A 242 -37.03 8.42 -5.42
CA SER A 242 -35.63 8.60 -5.14
C SER A 242 -35.02 8.91 -6.50
N THR A 243 -35.08 10.18 -6.89
CA THR A 243 -33.99 10.80 -7.62
C THR A 243 -32.79 10.57 -6.72
N ALA A 244 -32.17 9.39 -6.86
CA ALA A 244 -30.86 9.09 -6.33
C ALA A 244 -29.97 10.08 -7.05
N SER A 245 -29.89 11.28 -6.46
CA SER A 245 -28.92 12.27 -6.84
C SER A 245 -27.62 11.51 -6.85
N LYS A 246 -26.95 11.54 -8.00
CA LYS A 246 -25.62 10.99 -8.22
C LYS A 246 -24.60 11.82 -7.44
N SER A 247 -24.92 12.18 -6.20
CA SER A 247 -24.05 12.86 -5.25
C SER A 247 -23.08 11.80 -4.76
N SER A 248 -21.84 11.87 -5.26
CA SER A 248 -20.71 11.17 -4.65
C SER A 248 -20.69 11.51 -3.16
N SER A 249 -20.89 10.50 -2.31
CA SER A 249 -20.75 10.67 -0.86
C SER A 249 -19.29 11.01 -0.55
N ILE A 250 -19.07 12.07 0.21
CA ILE A 250 -17.75 12.43 0.72
C ILE A 250 -17.62 11.78 2.10
N ILE A 251 -16.50 11.12 2.37
CA ILE A 251 -16.16 10.55 3.68
C ILE A 251 -14.96 11.35 4.21
N GLU A 252 -15.20 12.15 5.24
CA GLU A 252 -14.15 12.93 5.90
C GLU A 252 -13.34 12.04 6.83
N THR A 253 -12.06 11.84 6.51
CA THR A 253 -11.18 10.92 7.24
C THR A 253 -10.10 11.67 8.01
N ALA A 254 -9.96 11.36 9.30
CA ALA A 254 -8.81 11.74 10.12
C ALA A 254 -7.84 10.56 10.22
N VAL A 255 -6.53 10.84 10.08
CA VAL A 255 -5.46 9.83 10.22
C VAL A 255 -4.59 10.18 11.42
N PHE A 256 -4.44 9.23 12.31
CA PHE A 256 -3.57 9.31 13.48
C PHE A 256 -2.44 8.29 13.29
N ILE A 257 -1.20 8.72 13.54
CA ILE A 257 -0.03 7.85 13.52
C ILE A 257 0.48 7.72 14.93
N ASP A 258 0.64 6.49 15.42
CA ASP A 258 1.11 6.25 16.77
C ASP A 258 2.62 6.43 16.93
N GLN A 259 3.07 6.41 18.19
CA GLN A 259 4.48 6.60 18.50
C GLN A 259 5.36 5.48 17.93
N ALA A 260 4.87 4.23 17.94
CA ALA A 260 5.63 3.08 17.48
C ALA A 260 6.00 3.20 15.98
N LEU A 261 5.01 3.52 15.14
CA LEU A 261 5.23 3.73 13.71
C LEU A 261 6.13 4.94 13.45
N TYR A 262 5.94 6.04 14.20
CA TYR A 262 6.80 7.21 14.07
C TYR A 262 8.26 6.90 14.43
N ASP A 263 8.49 6.16 15.51
CA ASP A 263 9.83 5.75 15.92
C ASP A 263 10.49 4.83 14.90
N GLN A 264 9.74 3.94 14.27
CA GLN A 264 10.25 3.12 13.18
C GLN A 264 10.63 3.95 11.95
N MET A 265 9.75 4.86 11.52
CA MET A 265 10.05 5.78 10.43
C MET A 265 11.24 6.70 10.74
N ARG A 266 11.42 7.11 11.99
CA ARG A 266 12.55 7.91 12.46
C ARG A 266 13.89 7.16 12.33
N ARG A 267 13.90 5.86 12.62
CA ARG A 267 15.10 5.02 12.43
C ARG A 267 15.44 4.86 10.95
N THR A 268 14.45 4.70 10.09
CA THR A 268 14.66 4.50 8.64
C THR A 268 14.99 5.80 7.90
N PHE A 269 14.37 6.92 8.28
CA PHE A 269 14.50 8.22 7.63
C PHE A 269 14.83 9.34 8.64
N PRO A 270 16.00 9.31 9.30
CA PRO A 270 16.32 10.23 10.40
C PRO A 270 16.41 11.69 9.98
N SER A 271 16.80 11.99 8.73
CA SER A 271 17.00 13.35 8.24
C SER A 271 15.70 14.10 7.92
N ASP A 272 14.62 13.38 7.61
CA ASP A 272 13.39 13.97 7.06
C ASP A 272 12.13 13.19 7.47
N THR A 273 12.10 12.71 8.72
CA THR A 273 11.08 11.78 9.23
C THR A 273 9.66 12.28 9.04
N ASP A 274 9.37 13.52 9.44
CA ASP A 274 8.02 14.10 9.38
C ASP A 274 7.51 14.21 7.93
N ARG A 275 8.38 14.61 6.99
CA ARG A 275 8.01 14.70 5.57
C ARG A 275 7.85 13.33 4.94
N GLN A 276 8.70 12.35 5.27
CA GLN A 276 8.54 10.98 4.79
C GLN A 276 7.26 10.35 5.33
N MET A 277 6.93 10.57 6.61
CA MET A 277 5.66 10.14 7.21
C MET A 277 4.46 10.75 6.48
N THR A 278 4.48 12.06 6.26
CA THR A 278 3.41 12.77 5.54
C THR A 278 3.28 12.27 4.10
N THR A 279 4.39 12.08 3.41
CA THR A 279 4.41 11.56 2.03
C THR A 279 3.86 10.13 1.98
N PHE A 280 4.22 9.29 2.95
CA PHE A 280 3.72 7.93 3.07
C PHE A 280 2.19 7.92 3.23
N VAL A 281 1.66 8.65 4.22
CA VAL A 281 0.21 8.74 4.47
C VAL A 281 -0.54 9.29 3.28
N LEU A 282 -0.07 10.37 2.66
CA LEU A 282 -0.74 10.94 1.48
C LEU A 282 -0.69 9.98 0.28
N THR A 283 0.39 9.22 0.11
CA THR A 283 0.47 8.22 -0.95
C THR A 283 -0.49 7.06 -0.70
N MET A 284 -0.59 6.59 0.55
CA MET A 284 -1.58 5.60 0.96
C MET A 284 -3.01 6.10 0.71
N MET A 285 -3.35 7.32 1.14
CA MET A 285 -4.66 7.91 0.90
C MET A 285 -4.96 8.10 -0.59
N ASN A 286 -3.95 8.43 -1.41
CA ASN A 286 -4.08 8.47 -2.86
C ASN A 286 -4.45 7.11 -3.47
N ALA A 287 -3.86 6.02 -2.95
CA ALA A 287 -4.17 4.65 -3.34
C ALA A 287 -5.54 4.18 -2.81
N VAL A 288 -5.88 4.49 -1.56
CA VAL A 288 -7.20 4.21 -0.98
C VAL A 288 -8.30 4.88 -1.80
N GLN A 289 -8.12 6.15 -2.19
CA GLN A 289 -9.07 6.82 -3.06
C GLN A 289 -9.25 6.09 -4.40
N ARG A 290 -8.19 5.51 -4.98
CA ARG A 290 -8.31 4.69 -6.19
C ARG A 290 -9.08 3.42 -5.97
N LEU A 291 -8.86 2.76 -4.83
CA LEU A 291 -9.56 1.53 -4.47
C LEU A 291 -11.07 1.77 -4.36
N PHE A 292 -11.49 2.82 -3.65
CA PHE A 292 -12.91 3.19 -3.52
C PHE A 292 -13.54 3.69 -4.82
N GLN A 293 -12.75 4.04 -5.83
CA GLN A 293 -13.22 4.39 -7.17
C GLN A 293 -13.27 3.18 -8.12
N HIS A 294 -12.99 1.96 -7.63
CA HIS A 294 -13.06 0.76 -8.44
C HIS A 294 -14.50 0.43 -8.83
N SER A 295 -14.71 0.05 -10.09
CA SER A 295 -16.05 -0.13 -10.67
C SER A 295 -16.86 -1.24 -9.99
N THR A 296 -16.19 -2.24 -9.40
CA THR A 296 -16.85 -3.36 -8.72
C THR A 296 -17.56 -2.98 -7.42
N LEU A 297 -17.23 -1.83 -6.81
CA LEU A 297 -17.87 -1.39 -5.57
C LEU A 297 -19.25 -0.76 -5.78
N GLY A 298 -19.64 -0.48 -7.04
CA GLY A 298 -20.92 0.10 -7.44
C GLY A 298 -21.07 1.59 -7.08
N LYS A 299 -20.68 1.99 -5.87
CA LYS A 299 -20.56 3.39 -5.43
C LYS A 299 -19.09 3.78 -5.35
N SER A 300 -18.81 5.05 -5.68
CA SER A 300 -17.47 5.62 -5.64
C SER A 300 -17.42 6.82 -4.70
N PRO A 301 -17.31 6.62 -3.37
CA PRO A 301 -17.20 7.73 -2.44
C PRO A 301 -15.86 8.47 -2.63
N GLU A 302 -15.87 9.77 -2.34
CA GLU A 302 -14.65 10.58 -2.25
C GLU A 302 -14.14 10.55 -0.80
N ILE A 303 -12.92 10.06 -0.59
CA ILE A 303 -12.26 10.02 0.70
C ILE A 303 -11.43 11.30 0.86
N ARG A 304 -11.83 12.18 1.77
CA ARG A 304 -11.15 13.44 2.01
C ARG A 304 -10.38 13.40 3.32
N LEU A 305 -9.05 13.53 3.26
CA LEU A 305 -8.21 13.68 4.45
C LEU A 305 -8.42 15.07 5.05
N VAL A 306 -9.05 15.14 6.22
CA VAL A 306 -9.35 16.41 6.92
C VAL A 306 -8.39 16.71 8.07
N LEU A 307 -7.76 15.68 8.63
CA LEU A 307 -6.79 15.78 9.71
C LEU A 307 -5.74 14.68 9.55
N MET A 308 -4.47 15.05 9.75
CA MET A 308 -3.38 14.10 9.94
C MET A 308 -2.61 14.53 11.19
N GLU A 309 -2.47 13.62 12.15
CA GLU A 309 -1.76 13.89 13.40
C GLU A 309 -0.78 12.76 13.73
N THR A 310 0.46 13.12 13.96
CA THR A 310 1.52 12.19 14.35
C THR A 310 1.74 12.30 15.86
N LEU A 311 1.44 11.23 16.59
CA LEU A 311 1.64 11.12 18.03
C LEU A 311 3.11 10.78 18.31
N LYS A 312 3.97 11.80 18.34
CA LYS A 312 5.41 11.61 18.67
C LYS A 312 5.63 11.06 20.08
N GLN A 313 4.66 11.29 20.97
CA GLN A 313 4.57 10.67 22.28
C GLN A 313 3.14 10.14 22.47
N GLN A 314 3.03 8.89 22.92
CA GLN A 314 1.74 8.25 23.10
C GLN A 314 0.99 8.85 24.30
N PRO A 315 -0.26 9.33 24.13
CA PRO A 315 -1.03 9.85 25.24
C PRO A 315 -1.47 8.73 26.19
N GLN A 316 -1.65 9.05 27.47
CA GLN A 316 -2.00 8.08 28.51
C GLN A 316 -3.36 7.41 28.25
N GLU A 317 -4.27 8.13 27.63
CA GLU A 317 -5.62 7.69 27.29
C GLU A 317 -5.64 6.77 26.04
N LEU A 318 -4.54 6.70 25.28
CA LEU A 318 -4.37 5.84 24.11
C LEU A 318 -3.22 4.86 24.34
N ARG A 319 -3.23 4.14 25.46
CA ARG A 319 -2.19 3.15 25.74
C ARG A 319 -2.29 1.96 24.77
N PRO A 320 -1.18 1.56 24.12
CA PRO A 320 -1.10 0.33 23.34
C PRO A 320 -1.40 -0.87 24.24
N SER A 321 -1.97 -1.91 23.64
CA SER A 321 -2.24 -3.18 24.30
C SER A 321 -1.82 -4.31 23.39
N ASP A 322 -1.32 -5.40 23.96
CA ASP A 322 -1.03 -6.64 23.21
C ASP A 322 -2.31 -7.26 22.62
N ASN A 323 -3.48 -6.91 23.18
CA ASN A 323 -4.77 -7.23 22.60
C ASN A 323 -5.21 -6.09 21.66
N ILE A 324 -5.29 -6.41 20.36
CA ILE A 324 -5.69 -5.46 19.31
C ILE A 324 -7.10 -4.90 19.51
N ASP A 325 -8.04 -5.68 20.05
CA ASP A 325 -9.41 -5.25 20.30
C ASP A 325 -9.46 -4.21 21.44
N THR A 326 -8.62 -4.41 22.46
CA THR A 326 -8.44 -3.44 23.55
C THR A 326 -7.83 -2.14 23.02
N TYR A 327 -6.80 -2.24 22.17
CA TYR A 327 -6.17 -1.04 21.61
C TYR A 327 -7.12 -0.27 20.69
N LEU A 328 -7.90 -0.98 19.87
CA LEU A 328 -8.95 -0.40 19.04
C LEU A 328 -10.02 0.29 19.88
N THR A 329 -10.46 -0.32 20.99
CA THR A 329 -11.43 0.28 21.92
C THR A 329 -10.89 1.56 22.55
N ASN A 330 -9.63 1.55 23.02
CA ASN A 330 -8.96 2.73 23.55
C ASN A 330 -8.91 3.86 22.51
N PHE A 331 -8.58 3.52 21.26
CA PHE A 331 -8.59 4.47 20.15
C PHE A 331 -9.97 5.05 19.89
N CYS A 332 -11.02 4.23 19.84
CA CYS A 332 -12.40 4.68 19.63
C CYS A 332 -12.84 5.70 20.68
N ILE A 333 -12.53 5.45 21.96
CA ILE A 333 -12.85 6.35 23.08
C ILE A 333 -12.04 7.65 22.94
N TRP A 334 -10.73 7.54 22.73
CA TRP A 334 -9.82 8.68 22.64
C TRP A 334 -10.18 9.63 21.48
N GLN A 335 -10.38 9.10 20.27
CA GLN A 335 -10.73 9.92 19.11
C GLN A 335 -12.11 10.56 19.26
N HIS A 336 -13.07 9.86 19.89
CA HIS A 336 -14.41 10.39 20.13
C HIS A 336 -14.34 11.63 21.03
N ASN A 337 -13.56 11.56 22.11
CA ASN A 337 -13.37 12.69 23.02
C ASN A 337 -12.69 13.86 22.29
N ARG A 338 -11.65 13.62 21.49
CA ARG A 338 -11.00 14.70 20.72
C ARG A 338 -11.93 15.37 19.72
N ARG A 339 -12.83 14.62 19.11
CA ARG A 339 -13.80 15.17 18.15
C ARG A 339 -14.74 16.19 18.80
N HIS A 340 -15.09 16.01 20.07
CA HIS A 340 -16.12 16.81 20.76
C HIS A 340 -15.58 17.91 21.68
N TYR A 341 -14.36 17.79 22.21
CA TYR A 341 -13.86 18.68 23.27
C TYR A 341 -12.98 19.86 22.81
N GLY A 342 -12.78 20.07 21.50
CA GLY A 342 -12.07 21.26 21.01
C GLY A 342 -12.94 22.52 21.07
N ARG A 343 -12.56 23.50 21.90
CA ARG A 343 -13.18 24.84 21.93
C ARG A 343 -12.94 25.54 20.58
N GLY A 344 -13.92 25.48 19.66
CA GLY A 344 -13.88 26.15 18.36
C GLY A 344 -14.61 25.37 17.25
N LYS A 345 -14.42 25.76 15.98
CA LYS A 345 -14.74 24.92 14.80
C LYS A 345 -13.78 23.73 14.74
N SER A 346 -13.95 22.77 15.66
CA SER A 346 -13.15 21.55 15.65
C SER A 346 -13.32 20.81 14.32
N PRO A 347 -12.24 20.29 13.71
CA PRO A 347 -12.37 19.50 12.50
C PRO A 347 -13.25 18.30 12.80
N ARG A 348 -14.40 18.23 12.16
CA ARG A 348 -15.29 17.08 12.20
C ARG A 348 -14.76 16.06 11.20
N TRP A 349 -14.77 14.79 11.57
CA TRP A 349 -14.48 13.68 10.68
C TRP A 349 -15.56 12.60 10.84
N ASP A 350 -15.85 11.92 9.74
CA ASP A 350 -16.79 10.79 9.68
C ASP A 350 -16.07 9.48 10.05
N HIS A 351 -14.81 9.37 9.66
CA HIS A 351 -13.97 8.19 9.85
C HIS A 351 -12.63 8.56 10.50
N ALA A 352 -12.15 7.74 11.43
CA ALA A 352 -10.83 7.89 12.05
C ALA A 352 -10.00 6.63 11.78
N LEU A 353 -8.77 6.80 11.32
CA LEU A 353 -7.82 5.73 11.04
C LEU A 353 -6.61 5.86 11.96
N LEU A 354 -6.24 4.79 12.65
CA LEU A 354 -4.99 4.69 13.39
C LEU A 354 -3.98 3.86 12.59
N LEU A 355 -2.81 4.41 12.32
CA LEU A 355 -1.67 3.71 11.76
C LEU A 355 -0.69 3.37 12.90
N SER A 356 -0.48 2.07 13.10
CA SER A 356 0.36 1.50 14.16
C SER A 356 1.57 0.79 13.57
N GLY A 357 2.69 0.83 14.29
CA GLY A 357 3.97 0.22 13.91
C GLY A 357 4.19 -1.15 14.50
#